data_AF-A0AAP0NQM0-F1
#
_entry.id   AF-A0AAP0NQM0-F1
#
_cell.length_a   1.000
_cell.length_b   1.000
_cell.length_c   1.000
_cell.angle_alpha   90.00
_cell.angle_beta   90.00
_cell.angle_gamma   90.00
#
_symmetry.space_group_name_H-M   'P 1'
#
loop_
_entity.id
_entity.type
_entity.pdbx_description
1 polymer ?
#
loop_
_entity_poly.entity_id
_entity_poly.type
_entity_poly.pdbx_seq_one_letter_code
_entity_poly.pdbx_strand_id
1 'polypeptide(L)'
;MSIPQEIDEFIKESIDFSIGLPVTTKTLELKLRAAEASQRRLHDQIFVLQARLKEKDEAIERARSEASLNAQALKKFVEENQRLAIECSNLLERCSRLERECSLYDHDREVLMEFANEADERAREAENRVGVVEEELRRLTGNDEHERNSVNGGKANGELCQSREKISDLERFTGSAEGCDDTPISCGRLSSMNEDTNKGSMTAEGHLLESLTTSIIGIADLAENARSFLEASIGIEACQRLLGMWQRLGSTALHMIALAAEVKTLQNDKEHLRVNLTRAEEEVKVLFEENNILEEEYKRLLRKYNREKQHGSGNKHSSSASGKGNKRKSSPKMCSSVEGMMIDFDASESPRQPLSPLQYNSPENRMHKK
;
A
#
# COMPACT_ATOMS: atom_id res chain seq x y z
N MET A 1 22.69 -74.51 -45.60
CA MET A 1 23.80 -73.70 -45.05
C MET A 1 24.66 -74.65 -44.25
N SER A 2 25.86 -74.98 -44.72
CA SER A 2 26.79 -75.81 -43.96
C SER A 2 27.33 -75.01 -42.77
N ILE A 3 27.30 -75.61 -41.59
CA ILE A 3 27.86 -75.03 -40.38
C ILE A 3 29.40 -75.04 -40.55
N PRO A 4 30.12 -73.96 -40.19
CA PRO A 4 31.58 -73.94 -40.22
C PRO A 4 32.17 -75.13 -39.45
N GLN A 5 33.19 -75.77 -40.02
CA GLN A 5 33.78 -77.00 -39.48
C GLN A 5 34.26 -76.85 -38.03
N GLU A 6 34.77 -75.68 -37.65
CA GLU A 6 35.18 -75.38 -36.28
C GLU A 6 34.01 -75.39 -35.27
N ILE A 7 32.82 -74.98 -35.71
CA ILE A 7 31.62 -74.97 -34.88
C ILE A 7 31.07 -76.40 -34.75
N ASP A 8 31.13 -77.18 -35.84
CA ASP A 8 30.71 -78.59 -35.84
C ASP A 8 31.60 -79.45 -34.92
N GLU A 9 32.93 -79.23 -34.98
CA GLU A 9 33.92 -79.89 -34.11
C GLU A 9 33.71 -79.49 -32.63
N PHE A 10 33.43 -78.22 -32.35
CA PHE A 10 33.12 -77.73 -31.00
C PHE A 10 31.82 -78.32 -30.43
N ILE A 11 30.78 -78.45 -31.27
CA ILE A 11 29.50 -79.07 -30.88
C ILE A 11 29.72 -80.54 -30.55
N LYS A 12 30.42 -81.27 -31.42
CA LYS A 12 30.75 -82.68 -31.23
C LYS A 12 31.53 -82.91 -29.94
N GLU A 13 32.62 -82.18 -29.73
CA GLU A 13 33.43 -82.32 -28.51
C GLU A 13 32.69 -81.88 -27.24
N SER A 14 31.72 -80.97 -27.35
CA SER A 14 30.85 -80.60 -26.23
C SER A 14 29.84 -81.69 -25.88
N ILE A 15 29.33 -82.42 -26.87
CA ILE A 15 28.47 -83.60 -26.64
C ILE A 15 29.29 -84.72 -26.02
N ASP A 16 30.47 -85.00 -26.56
CA ASP A 16 31.42 -86.00 -26.04
C ASP A 16 31.76 -85.73 -24.57
N PHE A 17 31.99 -84.45 -24.20
CA PHE A 17 32.16 -84.05 -22.80
C PHE A 17 30.97 -84.41 -21.91
N SER A 18 29.74 -84.12 -22.37
CA SER A 18 28.52 -84.34 -21.61
C SER A 18 28.22 -85.82 -21.34
N ILE A 19 28.76 -86.72 -22.17
CA ILE A 19 28.66 -88.18 -21.99
C ILE A 19 29.90 -88.80 -21.31
N GLY A 20 30.82 -87.96 -20.80
CA GLY A 20 31.98 -88.39 -20.02
C GLY A 20 33.20 -88.83 -20.85
N LEU A 21 33.22 -88.54 -22.15
CA LEU A 21 34.39 -88.78 -22.99
C LEU A 21 35.44 -87.66 -22.81
N PRO A 22 36.74 -87.98 -22.95
CA PRO A 22 37.82 -87.01 -22.80
C PRO A 22 37.75 -85.96 -23.91
N VAL A 23 37.76 -84.69 -23.51
CA VAL A 23 37.72 -83.52 -24.40
C VAL A 23 39.13 -83.10 -24.76
N THR A 24 39.31 -82.57 -25.97
CA THR A 24 40.61 -82.04 -26.36
C THR A 24 40.97 -80.79 -25.56
N THR A 25 42.26 -80.62 -25.28
CA THR A 25 42.79 -79.42 -24.60
C THR A 25 42.38 -78.13 -25.32
N LYS A 26 42.31 -78.16 -26.65
CA LYS A 26 41.90 -77.05 -27.50
C LYS A 26 40.47 -76.56 -27.19
N THR A 27 39.53 -77.48 -27.02
CA THR A 27 38.13 -77.13 -26.68
C THR A 27 38.00 -76.58 -25.26
N LEU A 28 38.78 -77.10 -24.29
CA LEU A 28 38.83 -76.54 -22.93
C LEU A 28 39.41 -75.12 -22.92
N GLU A 29 40.49 -74.87 -23.65
CA GLU A 29 41.08 -73.52 -23.77
C GLU A 29 40.13 -72.52 -24.43
N LEU A 30 39.37 -72.95 -25.46
CA LEU A 30 38.35 -72.11 -26.09
C LEU A 30 37.22 -71.77 -25.12
N LYS A 31 36.72 -72.75 -24.34
CA LYS A 31 35.70 -72.51 -23.32
C LYS A 31 36.20 -71.58 -22.22
N LEU A 32 37.45 -71.75 -21.78
CA LEU A 32 38.08 -70.86 -20.80
C LEU A 32 38.17 -69.43 -21.33
N ARG A 33 38.68 -69.22 -22.55
CA ARG A 33 38.75 -67.89 -23.17
C ARG A 33 37.37 -67.25 -23.34
N ALA A 34 36.36 -68.04 -23.73
CA ALA A 34 34.99 -67.55 -23.86
C ALA A 34 34.40 -67.14 -22.50
N ALA A 35 34.64 -67.93 -21.44
CA ALA A 35 34.20 -67.63 -20.08
C ALA A 35 34.91 -66.39 -19.50
N GLU A 36 36.21 -66.24 -19.71
CA GLU A 36 36.93 -65.03 -19.30
C GLU A 36 36.45 -63.79 -20.04
N ALA A 37 36.16 -63.91 -21.34
CA ALA A 37 35.63 -62.80 -22.13
C ALA A 37 34.22 -62.40 -21.66
N SER A 38 33.36 -63.35 -21.33
CA SER A 38 32.03 -63.05 -20.77
C SER A 38 32.12 -62.45 -19.38
N GLN A 39 33.04 -62.94 -18.53
CA GLN A 39 33.30 -62.38 -17.20
C GLN A 39 33.78 -60.93 -17.29
N ARG A 40 34.70 -60.61 -18.20
CA ARG A 40 35.15 -59.22 -18.44
C ARG A 40 33.99 -58.31 -18.85
N ARG A 41 33.17 -58.74 -19.81
CA ARG A 41 31.98 -57.99 -20.24
C ARG A 41 30.99 -57.75 -19.09
N LEU A 42 30.78 -58.74 -18.23
CA LEU A 42 29.92 -58.59 -17.05
C LEU A 42 30.50 -57.58 -16.06
N HIS A 43 31.80 -57.62 -15.80
CA HIS A 43 32.48 -56.63 -14.95
C HIS A 43 32.34 -55.21 -15.51
N ASP A 44 32.56 -55.04 -16.82
CA ASP A 44 32.39 -53.74 -17.48
C ASP A 44 30.95 -53.23 -17.36
N GLN A 45 29.96 -54.11 -17.53
CA GLN A 45 28.55 -53.76 -17.34
C GLN A 45 28.23 -53.37 -15.90
N ILE A 46 28.74 -54.11 -14.91
CA ILE A 46 28.58 -53.77 -13.49
C ILE A 46 29.15 -52.38 -13.21
N PHE A 47 30.35 -52.08 -13.74
CA PHE A 47 30.98 -50.78 -13.55
C PHE A 47 30.15 -49.64 -14.17
N VAL A 48 29.64 -49.82 -15.39
CA VAL A 48 28.75 -48.85 -16.04
C VAL A 48 27.44 -48.65 -15.25
N LEU A 49 26.85 -49.73 -14.75
CA LEU A 49 25.63 -49.66 -13.94
C LEU A 49 25.87 -48.96 -12.61
N GLN A 50 27.00 -49.19 -11.95
CA GLN A 50 27.38 -48.50 -10.72
C GLN A 50 27.56 -47.00 -10.96
N ALA A 51 28.23 -46.60 -12.05
CA ALA A 51 28.37 -45.20 -12.41
C ALA A 51 27.01 -44.53 -12.65
N ARG A 52 26.11 -45.20 -13.39
CA ARG A 52 24.74 -44.71 -13.63
C ARG A 52 23.90 -44.61 -12.36
N LEU A 53 24.03 -45.58 -11.44
CA LEU A 53 23.33 -45.56 -10.16
C LEU A 53 23.75 -44.34 -9.35
N LYS A 54 25.07 -44.09 -9.25
CA LYS A 54 25.61 -42.92 -8.55
C LYS A 54 25.13 -41.60 -9.16
N GLU A 55 25.13 -41.50 -10.49
CA GLU A 55 24.59 -40.32 -11.19
C GLU A 55 23.11 -40.08 -10.87
N LYS A 56 22.31 -41.15 -10.78
CA LYS A 56 20.89 -41.06 -10.40
C LYS A 56 20.71 -40.66 -8.94
N ASP A 57 21.52 -41.17 -8.02
CA ASP A 57 21.50 -40.77 -6.61
C ASP A 57 21.83 -39.27 -6.46
N GLU A 58 22.86 -38.78 -7.15
CA GLU A 58 23.20 -37.34 -7.17
C GLU A 58 22.07 -36.48 -7.76
N ALA A 59 21.36 -36.99 -8.77
CA ALA A 59 20.19 -36.30 -9.33
C ALA A 59 19.02 -36.25 -8.35
N ILE A 60 18.78 -37.32 -7.59
CA ILE A 60 17.74 -37.38 -6.56
C ILE A 60 18.04 -36.38 -5.44
N GLU A 61 19.29 -36.33 -4.96
CA GLU A 61 19.68 -35.39 -3.90
C GLU A 61 19.55 -33.93 -4.35
N ARG A 62 19.92 -33.61 -5.60
CA ARG A 62 19.67 -32.28 -6.19
C ARG A 62 18.18 -31.95 -6.21
N ALA A 63 17.34 -32.85 -6.71
CA ALA A 63 15.89 -32.65 -6.76
C ALA A 63 15.26 -32.48 -5.36
N ARG A 64 15.73 -33.24 -4.35
CA ARG A 64 15.30 -33.08 -2.95
C ARG A 64 15.67 -31.71 -2.39
N SER A 65 16.89 -31.25 -2.63
CA SER A 65 17.33 -29.93 -2.18
C SER A 65 16.52 -28.80 -2.81
N GLU A 66 16.24 -28.89 -4.11
CA GLU A 66 15.42 -27.92 -4.84
C GLU A 66 13.96 -27.92 -4.34
N ALA A 67 13.37 -29.11 -4.18
CA ALA A 67 12.01 -29.24 -3.63
C ALA A 67 11.90 -28.66 -2.20
N SER A 68 12.94 -28.82 -1.37
CA SER A 68 12.98 -28.25 -0.02
C SER A 68 13.01 -26.72 -0.04
N LEU A 69 13.84 -26.12 -0.90
CA LEU A 69 13.91 -24.67 -1.06
C LEU A 69 12.58 -24.10 -1.59
N ASN A 70 11.98 -24.77 -2.58
CA ASN A 70 10.69 -24.40 -3.14
C ASN A 70 9.57 -24.48 -2.09
N ALA A 71 9.55 -25.53 -1.26
CA ALA A 71 8.59 -25.66 -0.17
C ALA A 71 8.72 -24.54 0.87
N GLN A 72 9.95 -24.14 1.21
CA GLN A 72 10.19 -22.99 2.11
C GLN A 72 9.75 -21.66 1.49
N ALA A 73 10.00 -21.45 0.20
CA ALA A 73 9.56 -20.25 -0.51
C ALA A 73 8.03 -20.14 -0.54
N LEU A 74 7.34 -21.25 -0.85
CA LEU A 74 5.88 -21.32 -0.82
C LEU A 74 5.33 -21.06 0.58
N LYS A 75 5.94 -21.63 1.62
CA LYS A 75 5.54 -21.38 3.01
C LYS A 75 5.58 -19.89 3.35
N LYS A 76 6.68 -19.21 3.04
CA LYS A 76 6.81 -17.76 3.27
C LYS A 76 5.78 -16.94 2.49
N PHE A 77 5.50 -17.33 1.26
CA PHE A 77 4.48 -16.67 0.44
C PHE A 77 3.07 -16.82 1.03
N VAL A 78 2.73 -18.00 1.55
CA VAL A 78 1.45 -18.24 2.23
C VAL A 78 1.33 -17.40 3.51
N GLU A 79 2.38 -17.38 4.33
CA GLU A 79 2.42 -16.57 5.56
C GLU A 79 2.21 -15.08 5.26
N GLU A 80 2.87 -14.56 4.23
CA GLU A 80 2.73 -13.17 3.84
C GLU A 80 1.35 -12.84 3.26
N ASN A 81 0.78 -13.71 2.43
CA ASN A 81 -0.60 -13.53 1.95
C ASN A 81 -1.62 -13.54 3.09
N GLN A 82 -1.40 -14.36 4.11
CA GLN A 82 -2.24 -14.35 5.32
C GLN A 82 -2.09 -13.04 6.08
N ARG A 83 -0.86 -12.52 6.22
CA ARG A 83 -0.60 -11.21 6.84
C ARG A 83 -1.33 -10.09 6.10
N LEU A 84 -1.22 -10.04 4.78
CA LEU A 84 -1.90 -9.06 3.94
C LEU A 84 -3.43 -9.17 4.04
N ALA A 85 -3.97 -10.39 4.09
CA ALA A 85 -5.41 -10.59 4.25
C ALA A 85 -5.94 -9.99 5.56
N ILE A 86 -5.19 -10.15 6.67
CA ILE A 86 -5.53 -9.55 7.96
C ILE A 86 -5.44 -8.01 7.87
N GLU A 87 -4.40 -7.47 7.24
CA GLU A 87 -4.23 -6.03 7.07
C GLU A 87 -5.37 -5.41 6.25
N CYS A 88 -5.77 -6.06 5.14
CA CYS A 88 -6.94 -5.68 4.36
C CYS A 88 -8.23 -5.69 5.19
N SER A 89 -8.44 -6.71 6.03
CA SER A 89 -9.60 -6.79 6.92
C SER A 89 -9.62 -5.61 7.91
N ASN A 90 -8.47 -5.28 8.51
CA ASN A 90 -8.35 -4.18 9.46
C ASN A 90 -8.61 -2.82 8.80
N LEU A 91 -8.09 -2.62 7.58
CA LEU A 91 -8.32 -1.41 6.80
C LEU A 91 -9.80 -1.26 6.44
N LEU A 92 -10.47 -2.35 6.04
CA LEU A 92 -11.91 -2.35 5.76
C LEU A 92 -12.73 -2.00 7.00
N GLU A 93 -12.38 -2.56 8.16
CA GLU A 93 -13.04 -2.22 9.42
C GLU A 93 -12.86 -0.73 9.77
N ARG A 94 -11.66 -0.19 9.55
CA ARG A 94 -11.38 1.24 9.76
C ARG A 94 -12.19 2.12 8.80
N CYS A 95 -12.28 1.76 7.52
CA CYS A 95 -13.12 2.46 6.55
C CYS A 95 -14.59 2.47 6.99
N SER A 96 -15.14 1.31 7.37
CA SER A 96 -16.52 1.21 7.86
C SER A 96 -16.77 2.08 9.08
N ARG A 97 -15.79 2.22 9.98
CA ARG A 97 -15.90 3.13 11.14
C ARG A 97 -15.97 4.58 10.71
N LEU A 98 -15.10 5.00 9.80
CA LEU A 98 -15.07 6.37 9.29
C LEU A 98 -16.34 6.71 8.50
N GLU A 99 -16.86 5.78 7.69
CA GLU A 99 -18.13 5.95 6.99
C GLU A 99 -19.30 6.21 7.95
N ARG A 100 -19.35 5.49 9.07
CA ARG A 100 -20.34 5.71 10.13
C ARG A 100 -20.18 7.09 10.78
N GLU A 101 -18.95 7.50 11.04
CA GLU A 101 -18.65 8.81 11.62
C GLU A 101 -19.03 9.96 10.66
N CYS A 102 -18.71 9.85 9.37
CA CYS A 102 -19.16 10.79 8.35
C CYS A 102 -20.69 10.88 8.29
N SER A 103 -21.38 9.73 8.37
CA SER A 103 -22.85 9.70 8.37
C SER A 103 -23.45 10.42 9.57
N LEU A 104 -22.81 10.33 10.75
CA LEU A 104 -23.24 11.08 11.94
C LEU A 104 -23.04 12.59 11.75
N TYR A 105 -21.90 13.01 11.19
CA TYR A 105 -21.67 14.43 10.93
C TYR A 105 -22.63 15.02 9.89
N ASP A 106 -22.97 14.26 8.85
CA ASP A 106 -23.97 14.69 7.88
C ASP A 106 -25.34 14.84 8.54
N HIS A 107 -25.73 13.91 9.40
CA HIS A 107 -26.97 13.99 10.17
C HIS A 107 -27.00 15.20 11.11
N ASP A 108 -25.93 15.42 11.88
CA ASP A 108 -25.84 16.58 12.79
C ASP A 108 -25.92 17.91 12.03
N ARG A 109 -25.30 17.98 10.85
CA ARG A 109 -25.40 19.16 9.97
C ARG A 109 -26.84 19.39 9.50
N GLU A 110 -27.56 18.34 9.13
CA GLU A 110 -28.98 18.44 8.74
C GLU A 110 -29.84 18.95 9.89
N VAL A 111 -29.68 18.39 11.09
CA VAL A 111 -30.41 18.83 12.29
C VAL A 111 -30.12 20.29 12.63
N LEU A 112 -28.86 20.73 12.54
CA LEU A 112 -28.50 22.13 12.76
C LEU A 112 -29.11 23.07 11.71
N MET A 113 -29.21 22.61 10.46
CA MET A 113 -29.85 23.37 9.40
C MET A 113 -31.36 23.51 9.63
N GLU A 114 -32.04 22.44 10.05
CA GLU A 114 -33.45 22.48 10.44
C GLU A 114 -33.69 23.45 11.61
N PHE A 115 -32.83 23.41 12.63
CA PHE A 115 -32.89 24.34 13.76
C PHE A 115 -32.73 25.81 13.32
N ALA A 116 -31.79 26.09 12.41
CA ALA A 116 -31.61 27.43 11.86
C ALA A 116 -32.87 27.90 11.11
N ASN A 117 -33.46 27.04 10.28
CA ASN A 117 -34.71 27.35 9.57
C ASN A 117 -35.86 27.65 10.55
N GLU A 118 -35.99 26.88 11.63
CA GLU A 118 -37.02 27.11 12.65
C GLU A 118 -36.79 28.44 13.40
N ALA A 119 -35.53 28.75 13.72
CA ALA A 119 -35.18 30.01 14.36
C ALA A 119 -35.50 31.22 13.47
N ASP A 120 -35.19 31.13 12.17
CA ASP A 120 -35.51 32.17 11.18
C ASP A 120 -37.03 32.36 11.01
N GLU A 121 -37.81 31.27 11.00
CA GLU A 121 -39.28 31.35 10.98
C GLU A 121 -39.81 32.08 12.21
N ARG A 122 -39.32 31.71 13.39
CA ARG A 122 -39.72 32.32 14.66
C ARG A 122 -39.36 33.80 14.74
N ALA A 123 -38.19 34.18 14.18
CA ALA A 123 -37.78 35.58 14.08
C ALA A 123 -38.74 36.37 13.18
N ARG A 124 -39.08 35.82 12.00
CA ARG A 124 -40.03 36.43 11.06
C ARG A 124 -41.43 36.58 11.66
N GLU A 125 -41.91 35.57 12.38
CA GLU A 125 -43.18 35.66 13.12
C GLU A 125 -43.15 36.77 14.18
N ALA A 126 -42.04 36.92 14.90
CA ALA A 126 -41.87 37.99 15.88
C ALA A 126 -41.87 39.38 15.22
N GLU A 127 -41.14 39.55 14.12
CA GLU A 127 -41.12 40.78 13.32
C GLU A 127 -42.53 41.13 12.82
N ASN A 128 -43.27 40.15 12.29
CA ASN A 128 -44.65 40.35 11.84
C ASN A 128 -45.56 40.82 12.99
N ARG A 129 -45.45 40.22 14.19
CA ARG A 129 -46.24 40.64 15.37
C ARG A 129 -45.89 42.06 15.79
N VAL A 130 -44.60 42.43 15.80
CA VAL A 130 -44.16 43.81 16.10
C VAL A 130 -44.73 44.76 15.06
N GLY A 131 -44.65 44.43 13.77
CA GLY A 131 -45.21 45.24 12.69
C GLY A 131 -46.71 45.51 12.85
N VAL A 132 -47.50 44.49 13.23
CA VAL A 132 -48.94 44.66 13.53
C VAL A 132 -49.14 45.62 14.69
N VAL A 133 -48.42 45.45 15.80
CA VAL A 133 -48.52 46.32 16.98
C VAL A 133 -48.10 47.75 16.65
N GLU A 134 -47.03 47.94 15.86
CA GLU A 134 -46.58 49.26 15.40
C GLU A 134 -47.63 49.95 14.53
N GLU A 135 -48.33 49.20 13.66
CA GLU A 135 -49.42 49.73 12.85
C GLU A 135 -50.63 50.11 13.71
N GLU A 136 -51.01 49.28 14.69
CA GLU A 136 -52.06 49.60 15.66
C GLU A 136 -51.74 50.85 16.48
N LEU A 137 -50.50 50.96 16.98
CA LEU A 137 -50.02 52.16 17.67
C LEU A 137 -50.08 53.39 16.77
N ARG A 138 -49.67 53.27 15.50
CA ARG A 138 -49.77 54.38 14.53
C ARG A 138 -51.22 54.83 14.34
N ARG A 139 -52.18 53.90 14.28
CA ARG A 139 -53.62 54.20 14.19
C ARG A 139 -54.15 54.90 15.45
N LEU A 140 -53.79 54.40 16.63
CA LEU A 140 -54.22 54.99 17.90
C LEU A 140 -53.65 56.41 18.07
N THR A 141 -52.35 56.59 17.83
CA THR A 141 -51.69 57.89 17.95
C THR A 141 -52.25 58.92 16.94
N GLY A 142 -52.58 58.49 15.71
CA GLY A 142 -53.24 59.35 14.72
C GLY A 142 -54.68 59.76 15.09
N ASN A 143 -55.42 58.87 15.76
CA ASN A 143 -56.75 59.19 16.31
C ASN A 143 -56.64 60.17 17.49
N ASP A 144 -55.66 60.01 18.37
CA ASP A 144 -55.39 60.93 19.48
C ASP A 144 -54.98 62.33 18.97
N GLU A 145 -54.27 62.44 17.84
CA GLU A 145 -54.00 63.72 17.20
C GLU A 145 -55.27 64.38 16.61
N HIS A 146 -56.22 63.59 16.10
CA HIS A 146 -57.54 64.08 15.67
C HIS A 146 -58.39 64.55 16.86
N GLU A 147 -58.40 63.82 17.98
CA GLU A 147 -59.09 64.23 19.19
C GLU A 147 -58.44 65.48 19.83
N ARG A 148 -57.11 65.53 19.92
CA ARG A 148 -56.36 66.73 20.39
C ARG A 148 -56.57 67.94 19.50
N ASN A 149 -56.68 67.78 18.18
CA ASN A 149 -56.97 68.88 17.26
C ASN A 149 -58.44 69.35 17.33
N SER A 150 -59.36 68.53 17.85
CA SER A 150 -60.74 68.97 18.15
C SER A 150 -60.91 69.61 19.54
N VAL A 151 -60.03 69.28 20.50
CA VAL A 151 -60.10 69.80 21.89
C VAL A 151 -59.19 71.02 22.12
N ASN A 152 -58.20 71.29 21.27
CA ASN A 152 -57.34 72.48 21.37
C ASN A 152 -57.74 73.63 20.42
N GLY A 153 -59.04 73.84 20.26
CA GLY A 153 -59.60 75.18 19.98
C GLY A 153 -59.63 76.04 21.25
N GLY A 154 -58.47 76.29 21.86
CA GLY A 154 -58.31 77.30 22.92
C GLY A 154 -58.01 76.76 24.32
N LYS A 155 -56.73 76.85 24.71
CA LYS A 155 -56.13 76.81 26.07
C LYS A 155 -55.01 75.77 26.25
N ALA A 156 -53.99 75.81 25.41
CA ALA A 156 -52.73 75.09 25.69
C ALA A 156 -51.46 75.84 25.26
N ASN A 157 -51.55 77.14 24.94
CA ASN A 157 -50.38 77.98 24.60
C ASN A 157 -49.88 78.86 25.77
N GLY A 158 -50.48 78.76 26.96
CA GLY A 158 -50.10 79.55 28.14
C GLY A 158 -49.09 78.87 29.08
N GLU A 159 -49.14 77.54 29.22
CA GLU A 159 -48.40 76.84 30.27
C GLU A 159 -47.03 76.29 29.79
N LEU A 160 -46.85 76.08 28.49
CA LEU A 160 -45.55 75.71 27.90
C LEU A 160 -44.52 76.85 27.91
N CYS A 161 -44.94 78.12 28.00
CA CYS A 161 -44.03 79.24 28.23
C CYS A 161 -43.54 79.32 29.69
N GLN A 162 -44.39 79.00 30.67
CA GLN A 162 -44.00 79.04 32.10
C GLN A 162 -43.06 77.90 32.51
N SER A 163 -43.16 76.74 31.85
CA SER A 163 -42.29 75.60 32.17
C SER A 163 -40.90 75.70 31.53
N ARG A 164 -40.75 76.44 30.43
CA ARG A 164 -39.44 76.70 29.79
C ARG A 164 -38.62 77.75 30.53
N GLU A 165 -39.28 78.68 31.23
CA GLU A 165 -38.64 79.69 32.09
C GLU A 165 -38.08 79.06 33.38
N LYS A 166 -38.77 78.11 33.99
CA LYS A 166 -38.31 77.40 35.22
C LYS A 166 -37.11 76.47 35.01
N ILE A 167 -36.86 75.99 33.78
CA ILE A 167 -35.70 75.14 33.48
C ILE A 167 -34.42 76.00 33.33
N SER A 168 -34.54 77.24 32.88
CA SER A 168 -33.38 78.17 32.79
C SER A 168 -32.90 78.69 34.15
N ASP A 169 -33.74 78.62 35.19
CA ASP A 169 -33.37 79.04 36.55
C ASP A 169 -32.71 77.93 37.38
N LEU A 170 -32.88 76.65 37.03
CA LEU A 170 -32.26 75.51 37.72
C LEU A 170 -30.84 75.18 37.22
N GLU A 171 -30.46 75.63 36.02
CA GLU A 171 -29.11 75.44 35.47
C GLU A 171 -28.08 76.47 35.98
N ARG A 172 -28.47 77.38 36.89
CA ARG A 172 -27.60 78.44 37.45
C ARG A 172 -27.11 78.19 38.88
N PHE A 173 -27.26 76.97 39.43
CA PHE A 173 -26.84 76.64 40.81
C PHE A 173 -25.96 75.38 40.97
N THR A 174 -25.52 74.72 39.89
CA THR A 174 -24.63 73.55 39.96
C THR A 174 -23.37 73.77 39.12
N GLY A 175 -22.57 74.76 39.54
CA GLY A 175 -21.19 74.94 39.12
C GLY A 175 -20.28 75.08 40.34
N SER A 176 -19.65 74.00 40.80
CA SER A 176 -18.38 73.96 41.55
C SER A 176 -18.03 72.52 41.97
N ALA A 177 -16.72 72.22 42.04
CA ALA A 177 -16.01 70.94 42.23
C ALA A 177 -15.73 70.22 40.89
N GLU A 178 -14.61 70.44 40.18
CA GLU A 178 -13.19 70.43 40.58
C GLU A 178 -12.73 69.13 41.26
N GLY A 179 -11.90 68.36 40.53
CA GLY A 179 -10.72 67.68 41.09
C GLY A 179 -10.73 66.15 41.15
N CYS A 180 -9.84 65.54 40.36
CA CYS A 180 -8.89 64.46 40.71
C CYS A 180 -9.46 63.11 41.25
N ASP A 181 -8.98 61.91 40.93
CA ASP A 181 -7.69 61.41 40.46
C ASP A 181 -7.85 60.03 39.78
N ASP A 182 -6.85 59.72 38.95
CA ASP A 182 -6.59 58.42 38.34
C ASP A 182 -6.54 57.26 39.34
N THR A 183 -7.17 56.13 38.99
CA THR A 183 -6.81 54.83 39.56
C THR A 183 -6.79 53.76 38.47
N PRO A 184 -5.61 53.20 38.12
CA PRO A 184 -5.51 52.08 37.20
C PRO A 184 -5.81 50.76 37.92
N ILE A 185 -6.65 49.94 37.31
CA ILE A 185 -6.94 48.57 37.74
C ILE A 185 -5.66 47.73 37.58
N SER A 186 -4.97 47.51 38.70
CA SER A 186 -3.78 46.67 38.81
C SER A 186 -4.17 45.19 38.66
N CYS A 187 -3.71 44.60 37.56
CA CYS A 187 -3.65 43.16 37.32
C CYS A 187 -2.82 42.48 38.43
N GLY A 188 -3.37 41.44 39.05
CA GLY A 188 -2.76 40.73 40.17
C GLY A 188 -1.43 40.08 39.80
N ARG A 189 -0.34 40.54 40.43
CA ARG A 189 0.94 39.84 40.49
C ARG A 189 1.01 39.01 41.77
N LEU A 190 1.14 37.69 41.56
CA LEU A 190 2.15 36.82 42.15
C LEU A 190 2.81 37.34 43.44
N SER A 191 2.41 36.74 44.57
CA SER A 191 3.26 36.65 45.76
C SER A 191 4.06 35.35 45.71
N SER A 192 5.37 35.52 45.56
CA SER A 192 6.40 34.57 45.96
C SER A 192 6.62 34.69 47.47
N MET A 193 6.80 33.56 48.15
CA MET A 193 7.81 33.30 49.19
C MET A 193 7.42 32.00 49.91
N ASN A 194 8.13 30.93 49.58
CA ASN A 194 8.59 29.90 50.52
C ASN A 194 9.71 29.14 49.81
N GLU A 195 10.95 29.51 50.12
CA GLU A 195 12.11 28.65 49.93
C GLU A 195 12.05 27.51 50.93
N ASP A 196 12.18 26.28 50.43
CA ASP A 196 13.13 25.26 50.91
C ASP A 196 12.69 23.88 50.43
N THR A 197 13.06 23.49 49.21
CA THR A 197 13.72 22.20 48.89
C THR A 197 14.00 22.06 47.40
N ASN A 198 15.26 22.26 47.03
CA ASN A 198 16.03 21.54 46.00
C ASN A 198 15.23 20.67 44.99
N LYS A 199 14.94 21.22 43.80
CA LYS A 199 14.98 20.52 42.48
C LYS A 199 14.80 21.52 41.33
N GLY A 200 15.56 21.30 40.25
CA GLY A 200 15.91 22.31 39.24
C GLY A 200 14.74 23.03 38.56
N SER A 201 14.83 24.36 38.55
CA SER A 201 14.00 25.25 37.72
C SER A 201 14.41 25.08 36.25
N MET A 202 13.50 24.59 35.40
CA MET A 202 13.65 24.67 33.95
C MET A 202 13.53 26.14 33.55
N THR A 203 14.48 26.62 32.73
CA THR A 203 14.40 27.93 32.08
C THR A 203 13.24 27.95 31.10
N ALA A 204 12.66 29.12 30.77
CA ALA A 204 11.56 29.24 29.81
C ALA A 204 11.88 28.59 28.44
N GLU A 205 13.16 28.55 28.07
CA GLU A 205 13.68 27.83 26.91
C GLU A 205 13.47 26.32 27.00
N GLY A 206 13.63 25.72 28.18
CA GLY A 206 13.40 24.30 28.42
C GLY A 206 11.96 23.86 28.15
N HIS A 207 11.00 24.68 28.58
CA HIS A 207 9.57 24.42 28.31
C HIS A 207 9.21 24.56 26.83
N LEU A 208 9.78 25.54 26.12
CA LEU A 208 9.58 25.70 24.68
C LEU A 208 10.16 24.52 23.90
N LEU A 209 11.36 24.05 24.28
CA LEU A 209 11.98 22.86 23.69
C LEU A 209 11.15 21.61 23.96
N GLU A 210 10.66 21.42 25.18
CA GLU A 210 9.82 20.28 25.54
C GLU A 210 8.49 20.28 24.76
N SER A 211 7.86 21.45 24.59
CA SER A 211 6.63 21.60 23.80
C SER A 211 6.85 21.36 22.30
N LEU A 212 7.91 21.92 21.72
CA LEU A 212 8.27 21.70 20.32
C LEU A 212 8.57 20.22 20.06
N THR A 213 9.31 19.59 20.95
CA THR A 213 9.75 18.21 20.74
C THR A 213 8.60 17.22 20.93
N THR A 214 7.71 17.49 21.90
CA THR A 214 6.44 16.79 22.07
C THR A 214 5.59 16.83 20.80
N SER A 215 5.55 17.99 20.13
CA SER A 215 4.81 18.15 18.88
C SER A 215 5.43 17.40 17.70
N ILE A 216 6.75 17.18 17.68
CA ILE A 216 7.45 16.55 16.56
C ILE A 216 7.47 15.03 16.68
N ILE A 217 7.73 14.49 17.88
CA ILE A 217 8.05 13.07 18.05
C ILE A 217 6.84 12.24 18.52
N GLY A 218 5.80 12.88 19.07
CA GLY A 218 4.71 12.17 19.73
C GLY A 218 5.17 11.56 21.06
N ILE A 219 4.41 11.83 22.12
CA ILE A 219 4.84 11.58 23.51
C ILE A 219 4.99 10.08 23.83
N ALA A 220 4.33 9.20 23.07
CA ALA A 220 4.01 7.85 23.53
C ALA A 220 5.25 6.97 23.80
N ASP A 221 6.33 7.08 23.02
CA ASP A 221 7.38 6.05 23.03
C ASP A 221 8.81 6.61 23.17
N LEU A 222 8.97 7.87 23.59
CA LEU A 222 10.27 8.57 23.59
C LEU A 222 11.35 7.85 24.42
N ALA A 223 11.01 7.46 25.65
CA ALA A 223 11.96 6.82 26.56
C ALA A 223 12.33 5.41 26.11
N GLU A 224 11.37 4.70 25.51
CA GLU A 224 11.59 3.36 24.96
C GLU A 224 12.45 3.41 23.70
N ASN A 225 12.14 4.31 22.77
CA ASN A 225 12.91 4.52 21.54
C ASN A 225 14.36 4.93 21.83
N ALA A 226 14.55 5.88 22.75
CA ALA A 226 15.88 6.31 23.15
C ALA A 226 16.67 5.18 23.82
N ARG A 227 16.03 4.36 24.66
CA ARG A 227 16.69 3.25 25.35
C ARG A 227 17.06 2.14 24.37
N SER A 228 16.11 1.70 23.55
CA SER A 228 16.30 0.70 22.52
C SER A 228 17.43 1.08 21.55
N PHE A 229 17.51 2.37 21.18
CA PHE A 229 18.61 2.87 20.36
C PHE A 229 19.99 2.77 21.03
N LEU A 230 20.10 3.14 22.31
CA LEU A 230 21.36 3.02 23.05
C LEU A 230 21.77 1.55 23.24
N GLU A 231 20.82 0.67 23.52
CA GLU A 231 21.05 -0.77 23.66
C GLU A 231 21.50 -1.39 22.33
N ALA A 232 20.86 -1.03 21.20
CA ALA A 232 21.28 -1.44 19.87
C ALA A 232 22.65 -0.88 19.47
N SER A 233 23.04 0.26 20.05
CA SER A 233 24.30 0.98 19.78
C SER A 233 25.36 0.76 20.85
N ILE A 234 25.25 -0.30 21.68
CA ILE A 234 26.16 -0.56 22.80
C ILE A 234 27.64 -0.69 22.40
N GLY A 235 27.92 -1.03 21.13
CA GLY A 235 29.28 -1.06 20.58
C GLY A 235 29.93 0.32 20.44
N ILE A 236 29.17 1.40 20.61
CA ILE A 236 29.67 2.78 20.63
C ILE A 236 29.90 3.18 22.08
N GLU A 237 31.15 3.47 22.44
CA GLU A 237 31.55 3.79 23.82
C GLU A 237 30.73 4.95 24.42
N ALA A 238 30.36 5.95 23.61
CA ALA A 238 29.50 7.05 24.03
C ALA A 238 28.08 6.58 24.42
N CYS A 239 27.48 5.68 23.64
CA CYS A 239 26.17 5.11 23.94
C CYS A 239 26.19 4.25 25.20
N GLN A 240 27.28 3.49 25.42
CA GLN A 240 27.47 2.70 26.64
C GLN A 240 27.56 3.58 27.89
N ARG A 241 28.30 4.71 27.83
CA ARG A 241 28.38 5.68 28.94
C ARG A 241 27.03 6.34 29.21
N LEU A 242 26.29 6.73 28.16
CA LEU A 242 24.95 7.31 28.27
C LEU A 242 23.96 6.33 28.90
N LEU A 243 24.01 5.05 28.53
CA LEU A 243 23.17 4.00 29.12
C LEU A 243 23.49 3.78 30.60
N GLY A 244 24.77 3.85 31.00
CA GLY A 244 25.18 3.77 32.40
C GLY A 244 24.71 4.95 33.26
N MET A 245 24.43 6.10 32.64
CA MET A 245 23.89 7.30 33.28
C MET A 245 22.38 7.49 33.05
N TRP A 246 21.68 6.49 32.50
CA TRP A 246 20.30 6.62 32.03
C TRP A 246 19.33 7.25 33.06
N GLN A 247 19.39 6.79 34.32
CA GLN A 247 18.54 7.30 35.41
C GLN A 247 18.82 8.77 35.80
N ARG A 248 19.92 9.34 35.29
CA ARG A 248 20.36 10.71 35.55
C ARG A 248 20.17 11.62 34.34
N LEU A 249 19.72 11.09 33.20
CA LEU A 249 19.47 11.88 32.00
C LEU A 249 18.19 12.71 32.17
N GLY A 250 18.31 14.01 31.90
CA GLY A 250 17.14 14.89 31.84
C GLY A 250 16.28 14.62 30.61
N SER A 251 15.04 15.12 30.61
CA SER A 251 14.08 14.93 29.50
C SER A 251 14.69 15.35 28.16
N THR A 252 15.33 16.51 28.07
CA THR A 252 15.98 17.00 26.84
C THR A 252 17.04 16.05 26.28
N ALA A 253 17.81 15.38 27.14
CA ALA A 253 18.82 14.41 26.69
C ALA A 253 18.16 13.15 26.11
N LEU A 254 17.09 12.65 26.73
CA LEU A 254 16.29 11.53 26.20
C LEU A 254 15.69 11.86 24.84
N HIS A 255 15.19 13.09 24.67
CA HIS A 255 14.66 13.57 23.40
C HIS A 255 15.71 13.59 22.28
N MET A 256 16.91 14.12 22.56
CA MET A 256 18.00 14.13 21.59
C MET A 256 18.44 12.72 21.18
N ILE A 257 18.39 11.76 22.11
CA ILE A 257 18.71 10.36 21.83
C ILE A 257 17.60 9.72 20.97
N ALA A 258 16.33 9.99 21.24
CA ALA A 258 15.22 9.53 20.42
C ALA A 258 15.29 10.11 18.99
N LEU A 259 15.61 11.40 18.84
CA LEU A 259 15.85 12.01 17.53
C LEU A 259 17.02 11.34 16.80
N ALA A 260 18.12 11.05 17.51
CA ALA A 260 19.25 10.34 16.92
C ALA A 260 18.86 8.93 16.44
N ALA A 261 17.94 8.26 17.15
CA ALA A 261 17.38 6.98 16.74
C ALA A 261 16.59 7.09 15.45
N GLU A 262 15.68 8.05 15.37
CA GLU A 262 14.85 8.30 14.19
C GLU A 262 15.69 8.68 12.97
N VAL A 263 16.67 9.57 13.14
CA VAL A 263 17.63 9.93 12.09
C VAL A 263 18.40 8.70 11.59
N LYS A 264 18.79 7.78 12.50
CA LYS A 264 19.49 6.56 12.11
C LYS A 264 18.57 5.62 11.32
N THR A 265 17.31 5.47 11.71
CA THR A 265 16.31 4.68 10.98
C THR A 265 16.07 5.25 9.59
N LEU A 266 15.79 6.56 9.48
CA LEU A 266 15.61 7.24 8.20
C LEU A 266 16.84 7.12 7.29
N GLN A 267 18.05 7.16 7.85
CA GLN A 267 19.27 6.98 7.08
C GLN A 267 19.40 5.55 6.53
N ASN A 268 18.96 4.52 7.26
CA ASN A 268 18.92 3.15 6.76
C ASN A 268 17.86 3.02 5.65
N ASP A 269 16.65 3.55 5.88
CA ASP A 269 15.55 3.51 4.92
C ASP A 269 15.93 4.20 3.61
N LYS A 270 16.63 5.34 3.68
CA LYS A 270 17.18 6.03 2.51
C LYS A 270 18.11 5.13 1.68
N GLU A 271 19.02 4.40 2.31
CA GLU A 271 19.90 3.50 1.57
C GLU A 271 19.15 2.28 0.99
N HIS A 272 18.16 1.76 1.72
CA HIS A 272 17.26 0.73 1.18
C HIS A 272 16.48 1.21 -0.05
N LEU A 273 15.89 2.41 0.02
CA LEU A 273 15.18 3.01 -1.12
C LEU A 273 16.12 3.24 -2.30
N ARG A 274 17.38 3.62 -2.05
CA ARG A 274 18.38 3.77 -3.11
C ARG A 274 18.66 2.46 -3.84
N VAL A 275 18.84 1.36 -3.11
CA VAL A 275 19.04 0.02 -3.69
C VAL A 275 17.82 -0.41 -4.49
N ASN A 276 16.62 -0.21 -3.95
CA ASN A 276 15.37 -0.56 -4.63
C ASN A 276 15.18 0.25 -5.93
N LEU A 277 15.52 1.54 -5.91
CA LEU A 277 15.48 2.38 -7.10
C LEU A 277 16.44 1.85 -8.18
N THR A 278 17.69 1.57 -7.83
CA THR A 278 18.67 1.02 -8.79
C THR A 278 18.21 -0.30 -9.40
N ARG A 279 17.60 -1.17 -8.59
CA ARG A 279 17.04 -2.45 -9.07
C ARG A 279 15.86 -2.22 -10.01
N ALA A 280 14.94 -1.32 -9.66
CA ALA A 280 13.79 -1.00 -10.51
C ALA A 280 14.23 -0.42 -11.87
N GLU A 281 15.28 0.40 -11.90
CA GLU A 281 15.88 0.92 -13.13
C GLU A 281 16.45 -0.21 -14.01
N GLU A 282 17.13 -1.20 -13.41
CA GLU A 282 17.63 -2.38 -14.13
C GLU A 282 16.49 -3.25 -14.68
N GLU A 283 15.43 -3.48 -13.91
CA GLU A 283 14.25 -4.24 -14.35
C GLU A 283 13.54 -3.55 -15.52
N VAL A 284 13.39 -2.22 -15.49
CA VAL A 284 12.84 -1.44 -16.61
C VAL A 284 13.69 -1.60 -17.86
N LYS A 285 15.02 -1.64 -17.73
CA LYS A 285 15.92 -1.84 -18.87
C LYS A 285 15.74 -3.22 -19.51
N VAL A 286 15.67 -4.28 -18.71
CA VAL A 286 15.42 -5.64 -19.20
C VAL A 286 14.07 -5.73 -19.91
N LEU A 287 13.01 -5.20 -19.29
CA LEU A 287 11.66 -5.17 -19.89
C LEU A 287 11.63 -4.40 -21.22
N PHE A 288 12.38 -3.31 -21.32
CA PHE A 288 12.52 -2.56 -22.57
C PHE A 288 13.18 -3.40 -23.68
N GLU A 289 14.24 -4.16 -23.34
CA GLU A 289 14.90 -5.07 -24.28
C GLU A 289 13.97 -6.21 -24.72
N GLU A 290 13.23 -6.82 -23.79
CA GLU A 290 12.23 -7.85 -24.09
C GLU A 290 11.11 -7.32 -24.99
N ASN A 291 10.59 -6.13 -24.70
CA ASN A 291 9.57 -5.48 -25.53
C ASN A 291 10.06 -5.22 -26.96
N ASN A 292 11.33 -4.82 -27.13
CA ASN A 292 11.91 -4.65 -28.46
C ASN A 292 11.97 -5.97 -29.24
N ILE A 293 12.35 -7.08 -28.58
CA ILE A 293 12.37 -8.41 -29.20
C ILE A 293 10.95 -8.81 -29.62
N LEU A 294 9.96 -8.63 -28.73
CA LEU A 294 8.56 -8.93 -29.02
C LEU A 294 8.02 -8.10 -30.18
N GLU A 295 8.38 -6.82 -30.28
CA GLU A 295 7.98 -5.95 -31.38
C GLU A 295 8.53 -6.44 -32.73
N GLU A 296 9.79 -6.88 -32.76
CA GLU A 296 10.40 -7.44 -33.96
C GLU A 296 9.77 -8.78 -34.38
N GLU A 297 9.44 -9.65 -33.43
CA GLU A 297 8.68 -10.87 -33.72
C GLU A 297 7.26 -10.57 -34.22
N TYR A 298 6.56 -9.61 -33.61
CA TYR A 298 5.25 -9.14 -34.05
C TYR A 298 5.31 -8.62 -35.50
N LYS A 299 6.27 -7.75 -35.82
CA LYS A 299 6.51 -7.27 -37.19
C LYS A 299 6.79 -8.43 -38.15
N ARG A 300 7.59 -9.41 -37.74
CA ARG A 300 7.94 -10.58 -38.56
C ARG A 300 6.70 -11.44 -38.86
N LEU A 301 5.87 -11.68 -37.86
CA LEU A 301 4.64 -12.46 -37.99
C LEU A 301 3.62 -11.73 -38.89
N LEU A 302 3.45 -10.43 -38.70
CA LEU A 302 2.57 -9.60 -39.53
C LEU A 302 2.97 -9.63 -41.01
N ARG A 303 4.29 -9.61 -41.31
CA ARG A 303 4.80 -9.77 -42.68
C ARG A 303 4.48 -11.14 -43.27
N LYS A 304 4.49 -12.22 -42.48
CA LYS A 304 4.11 -13.57 -42.94
C LYS A 304 2.61 -13.64 -43.25
N TYR A 305 1.78 -13.18 -42.32
CA TYR A 305 0.33 -13.11 -42.49
C TYR A 305 -0.07 -12.34 -43.76
N ASN A 306 0.55 -11.19 -44.01
CA ASN A 306 0.27 -10.39 -45.20
C ASN A 306 0.73 -11.08 -46.51
N ARG A 307 1.84 -11.84 -46.50
CA ARG A 307 2.26 -12.64 -47.67
C ARG A 307 1.30 -13.79 -47.96
N GLU A 308 0.85 -14.49 -46.93
CA GLU A 308 -0.14 -15.58 -47.06
C GLU A 308 -1.47 -15.05 -47.61
N LYS A 309 -1.92 -13.89 -47.13
CA LYS A 309 -3.11 -13.20 -47.64
C LYS A 309 -2.96 -12.80 -49.12
N GLN A 310 -1.77 -12.39 -49.56
CA GLN A 310 -1.50 -12.03 -50.96
C GLN A 310 -1.34 -13.24 -51.88
N HIS A 311 -0.85 -14.39 -51.38
CA HIS A 311 -0.73 -15.62 -52.17
C HIS A 311 -2.04 -16.43 -52.30
N GLY A 312 -3.07 -16.11 -51.52
CA GLY A 312 -4.39 -16.74 -51.61
C GLY A 312 -5.27 -16.34 -52.82
N SER A 313 -4.85 -15.39 -53.67
CA SER A 313 -5.65 -14.93 -54.83
C SER A 313 -5.06 -15.26 -56.21
N GLY A 314 -4.07 -16.16 -56.28
CA GLY A 314 -3.25 -16.37 -57.47
C GLY A 314 -3.38 -17.75 -58.13
N ASN A 315 -4.58 -18.37 -58.18
CA ASN A 315 -4.78 -19.58 -58.98
C ASN A 315 -5.87 -19.37 -60.03
N LYS A 316 -5.54 -18.63 -61.10
CA LYS A 316 -6.32 -18.59 -62.35
C LYS A 316 -5.40 -18.52 -63.56
N HIS A 317 -5.07 -19.69 -64.10
CA HIS A 317 -4.98 -20.00 -65.53
C HIS A 317 -5.22 -21.53 -65.60
N SER A 318 -5.92 -22.15 -66.54
CA SER A 318 -6.51 -21.74 -67.80
C SER A 318 -7.35 -22.93 -68.26
N SER A 319 -8.65 -22.77 -68.49
CA SER A 319 -9.43 -23.47 -69.53
C SER A 319 -10.92 -23.37 -69.25
N SER A 320 -11.65 -22.60 -70.05
CA SER A 320 -12.89 -23.04 -70.70
C SER A 320 -13.58 -21.87 -71.38
N ALA A 321 -14.06 -22.17 -72.59
CA ALA A 321 -14.73 -21.26 -73.49
C ALA A 321 -16.21 -21.08 -73.14
N SER A 322 -16.80 -20.08 -73.81
CA SER A 322 -18.22 -19.96 -74.16
C SER A 322 -19.18 -19.43 -73.09
N GLY A 323 -19.99 -18.44 -73.49
CA GLY A 323 -21.15 -18.00 -72.71
C GLY A 323 -21.45 -16.51 -72.79
N LYS A 324 -21.95 -16.06 -73.94
CA LYS A 324 -22.54 -14.74 -74.17
C LYS A 324 -23.84 -14.62 -73.36
N GLY A 325 -24.01 -13.62 -72.48
CA GLY A 325 -25.29 -13.44 -71.77
C GLY A 325 -25.37 -12.34 -70.72
N ASN A 326 -26.00 -11.24 -71.12
CA ASN A 326 -26.91 -10.33 -70.38
C ASN A 326 -26.58 -9.74 -68.98
N LYS A 327 -26.72 -8.39 -68.99
CA LYS A 327 -27.04 -7.48 -67.88
C LYS A 327 -28.04 -8.07 -66.88
N ARG A 328 -27.77 -7.90 -65.57
CA ARG A 328 -28.72 -7.39 -64.56
C ARG A 328 -28.02 -7.03 -63.25
N LYS A 329 -28.56 -5.98 -62.62
CA LYS A 329 -28.14 -5.32 -61.38
C LYS A 329 -28.34 -6.23 -60.16
N SER A 330 -27.42 -6.19 -59.19
CA SER A 330 -27.74 -6.43 -57.78
C SER A 330 -26.72 -5.73 -56.87
N SER A 331 -27.25 -5.05 -55.86
CA SER A 331 -26.56 -4.24 -54.86
C SER A 331 -25.76 -5.11 -53.85
N PRO A 332 -24.72 -4.58 -53.20
CA PRO A 332 -24.07 -5.27 -52.10
C PRO A 332 -24.88 -5.08 -50.81
N LYS A 333 -25.50 -6.17 -50.32
CA LYS A 333 -25.96 -6.29 -48.94
C LYS A 333 -24.75 -6.65 -48.06
N MET A 334 -24.51 -5.84 -47.04
CA MET A 334 -23.69 -6.21 -45.89
C MET A 334 -24.29 -7.46 -45.24
N CYS A 335 -23.53 -8.55 -45.17
CA CYS A 335 -23.80 -9.66 -44.26
C CYS A 335 -22.70 -9.68 -43.21
N SER A 336 -23.02 -9.10 -42.05
CA SER A 336 -22.42 -9.47 -40.78
C SER A 336 -22.97 -10.83 -40.36
N SER A 337 -22.10 -11.83 -40.24
CA SER A 337 -22.24 -12.90 -39.26
C SER A 337 -20.88 -13.57 -39.06
N VAL A 338 -20.23 -13.27 -37.94
CA VAL A 338 -19.17 -14.11 -37.37
C VAL A 338 -19.83 -14.83 -36.22
N GLU A 339 -20.40 -15.97 -36.54
CA GLU A 339 -20.88 -16.97 -35.60
C GLU A 339 -20.06 -18.22 -35.92
N GLY A 340 -19.21 -18.64 -34.97
CA GLY A 340 -18.43 -19.87 -35.10
C GLY A 340 -16.91 -19.71 -35.09
N MET A 341 -16.34 -19.16 -34.00
CA MET A 341 -15.03 -19.64 -33.54
C MET A 341 -15.03 -19.61 -32.02
N MET A 342 -15.68 -20.62 -31.45
CA MET A 342 -15.58 -20.96 -30.04
C MET A 342 -14.14 -21.45 -29.82
N ILE A 343 -13.30 -20.61 -29.23
CA ILE A 343 -11.95 -21.00 -28.82
C ILE A 343 -12.12 -21.77 -27.51
N ASP A 344 -11.87 -23.08 -27.55
CA ASP A 344 -11.77 -23.93 -26.37
C ASP A 344 -10.59 -23.45 -25.51
N PHE A 345 -10.88 -22.99 -24.30
CA PHE A 345 -9.91 -22.56 -23.29
C PHE A 345 -9.54 -23.70 -22.34
N ASP A 346 -9.39 -24.92 -22.85
CA ASP A 346 -9.06 -26.12 -22.04
C ASP A 346 -7.61 -26.58 -22.26
N ALA A 347 -6.68 -25.63 -22.21
CA ALA A 347 -5.26 -25.91 -22.12
C ALA A 347 -4.65 -25.09 -20.99
N SER A 348 -4.72 -25.65 -19.78
CA SER A 348 -3.86 -25.41 -18.61
C SER A 348 -2.81 -24.30 -18.76
N GLU A 349 -3.22 -23.03 -18.73
CA GLU A 349 -2.29 -21.93 -18.53
C GLU A 349 -1.83 -22.00 -17.08
N SER A 350 -0.60 -22.51 -16.88
CA SER A 350 0.11 -22.31 -15.62
C SER A 350 0.18 -20.81 -15.33
N PRO A 351 -0.23 -20.36 -14.14
CA PRO A 351 -0.11 -18.95 -13.79
C PRO A 351 1.36 -18.55 -13.89
N ARG A 352 1.64 -17.51 -14.67
CA ARG A 352 3.00 -16.96 -14.82
C ARG A 352 3.55 -16.61 -13.44
N GLN A 353 4.66 -17.24 -13.07
CA GLN A 353 5.40 -16.91 -11.86
C GLN A 353 6.09 -15.55 -12.05
N PRO A 354 5.94 -14.59 -11.13
CA PRO A 354 6.71 -13.34 -11.19
C PRO A 354 8.21 -13.65 -11.08
N LEU A 355 9.02 -13.04 -11.94
CA LEU A 355 10.46 -13.31 -12.06
C LEU A 355 11.31 -12.74 -10.91
N SER A 356 10.69 -12.32 -9.81
CA SER A 356 11.37 -11.93 -8.57
C SER A 356 10.39 -11.75 -7.40
N PRO A 357 10.69 -12.25 -6.18
CA PRO A 357 10.01 -11.79 -4.98
C PRO A 357 10.41 -10.32 -4.71
N LEU A 358 9.43 -9.43 -4.68
CA LEU A 358 9.62 -8.10 -4.08
C LEU A 358 10.06 -8.31 -2.62
N GLN A 359 11.25 -7.81 -2.28
CA GLN A 359 11.72 -7.86 -0.90
C GLN A 359 10.86 -6.90 -0.08
N TYR A 360 10.10 -7.46 0.87
CA TYR A 360 9.38 -6.70 1.87
C TYR A 360 10.36 -5.88 2.70
N ASN A 361 10.21 -4.56 2.64
CA ASN A 361 10.73 -3.67 3.65
C ASN A 361 9.83 -3.82 4.89
N SER A 362 10.32 -4.47 5.94
CA SER A 362 9.78 -4.27 7.29
C SER A 362 10.90 -4.43 8.34
N PRO A 363 11.14 -3.42 9.19
CA PRO A 363 12.28 -3.37 10.08
C PRO A 363 11.97 -3.97 11.45
N GLU A 364 11.65 -5.28 11.55
CA GLU A 364 11.44 -5.89 12.88
C GLU A 364 11.53 -7.42 12.87
N ASN A 365 12.73 -7.95 13.15
CA ASN A 365 12.89 -9.10 14.06
C ASN A 365 14.37 -9.44 14.29
N ARG A 366 14.92 -8.89 15.37
CA ARG A 366 16.24 -9.24 15.89
C ARG A 366 16.15 -9.86 17.29
N MET A 367 15.16 -10.67 17.61
CA MET A 367 15.13 -11.46 18.85
C MET A 367 14.31 -12.74 18.58
N HIS A 368 14.73 -13.99 18.77
CA HIS A 368 15.69 -14.59 19.67
C HIS A 368 16.28 -15.86 19.04
N LYS A 369 17.61 -16.02 19.11
CA LYS A 369 18.23 -17.36 19.18
C LYS A 369 18.63 -17.60 20.63
N LYS A 370 18.06 -18.65 21.22
CA LYS A 370 18.74 -19.49 22.21
C LYS A 370 18.89 -20.87 21.59
#